data_AF-A0A955K0Z6-F1
#
_entry.id   AF-A0A955K0Z6-F1
#
_cell.length_a   1.000
_cell.length_b   1.000
_cell.length_c   1.000
_cell.angle_alpha   90.00
_cell.angle_beta   90.00
_cell.angle_gamma   90.00
#
_symmetry.space_group_name_H-M   'P 1'
#
loop_
_entity.id
_entity.type
_entity.pdbx_description
1 polymer ?
#
loop_
_entity_poly.entity_id
_entity_poly.type
_entity_poly.pdbx_seq_one_letter_code
_entity_poly.pdbx_strand_id
1 'polypeptide(L)'
;MQATNNDAKLHQYKLLNNPILLIFNTIALFFVSQFVASFVVIFVQKFSGGETSQSLNTSLQFIYVVTADLLILFGVRMFLRKKGQTLKSVGMSKPQMSDVGKALLAYAGYLVIFMLTTIIAKKISPSLNVDQQQQLGFEANKGLVNLVLAGISLVILPPIVEETLCRGYLYTGLRSRYKIIPSAIITSIVFASAHLQFGSNAPLLWIAAIDTFVLSLVLVYLREKTGRLAASMILHGIKNMIAFSLLFIFMK
;
A
#
# COMPACT_ATOMS: atom_id res chain seq x y z
N MET A 1 34.46 4.39 -3.90
CA MET A 1 32.99 4.19 -4.03
C MET A 1 32.44 5.33 -4.88
N GLN A 2 32.18 5.09 -6.17
CA GLN A 2 31.56 6.08 -7.05
C GLN A 2 30.07 6.17 -6.74
N ALA A 3 29.61 7.35 -6.34
CA ALA A 3 28.19 7.68 -6.26
C ALA A 3 27.55 7.38 -7.62
N THR A 4 26.51 6.55 -7.62
CA THR A 4 25.81 6.24 -8.87
C THR A 4 25.13 7.51 -9.37
N ASN A 5 24.91 7.63 -10.68
CA ASN A 5 24.24 8.80 -11.29
C ASN A 5 22.84 9.11 -10.67
N ASN A 6 22.27 8.17 -9.90
CA ASN A 6 21.06 8.34 -9.09
C ASN A 6 21.27 9.17 -7.81
N ASP A 7 22.44 9.10 -7.17
CA ASP A 7 22.74 9.84 -5.95
C ASP A 7 22.80 11.36 -6.19
N ALA A 8 23.23 11.77 -7.40
CA ALA A 8 23.22 13.18 -7.83
C ALA A 8 21.81 13.73 -8.06
N LYS A 9 20.87 12.91 -8.58
CA LYS A 9 19.45 13.28 -8.68
C LYS A 9 18.76 13.32 -7.30
N LEU A 10 19.25 12.54 -6.34
CA LEU A 10 18.73 12.52 -4.97
C LEU A 10 19.17 13.74 -4.14
N HIS A 11 20.27 14.41 -4.50
CA HIS A 11 20.72 15.64 -3.84
C HIS A 11 19.83 16.86 -4.10
N GLN A 12 18.87 16.78 -5.03
CA GLN A 12 17.85 17.82 -5.23
C GLN A 12 16.73 17.77 -4.17
N TYR A 13 16.73 16.77 -3.27
CA TYR A 13 15.72 16.57 -2.22
C TYR A 13 16.01 17.27 -0.88
N LYS A 14 16.30 18.57 -0.86
CA LYS A 14 16.34 19.40 0.38
C LYS A 14 14.98 19.51 1.13
N LEU A 15 14.06 18.57 0.92
CA LEU A 15 12.62 18.85 0.81
C LEU A 15 11.75 18.36 1.95
N LEU A 16 12.24 17.52 2.86
CA LEU A 16 11.46 16.99 3.99
C LEU A 16 12.32 17.00 5.26
N ASN A 17 12.35 18.16 5.94
CA ASN A 17 13.39 18.50 6.92
C ASN A 17 13.35 17.78 8.28
N ASN A 18 12.40 16.89 8.52
CA ASN A 18 12.39 16.12 9.75
C ASN A 18 11.84 14.72 9.47
N PRO A 19 12.67 13.66 9.53
CA PRO A 19 12.24 12.30 9.24
C PRO A 19 11.21 11.78 10.24
N ILE A 20 11.25 12.23 11.50
CA ILE A 20 10.24 11.88 12.50
C ILE A 20 8.90 12.49 12.11
N LEU A 21 8.88 13.78 11.76
CA LEU A 21 7.66 14.44 11.28
C LEU A 21 7.14 13.82 9.99
N LEU A 22 8.01 13.34 9.11
CA LEU A 22 7.63 12.66 7.88
C LEU A 22 6.92 11.34 8.15
N ILE A 23 7.48 10.52 9.06
CA ILE A 23 6.88 9.26 9.50
C ILE A 23 5.54 9.54 10.19
N PHE A 24 5.53 10.50 11.14
CA PHE A 24 4.32 10.91 11.84
C PHE A 24 3.22 11.38 10.87
N ASN A 25 3.54 12.27 9.93
CA ASN A 25 2.58 12.75 8.93
C ASN A 25 2.05 11.62 8.05
N THR A 26 2.89 10.62 7.73
CA THR A 26 2.46 9.46 6.94
C THR A 26 1.46 8.60 7.72
N ILE A 27 1.78 8.27 8.97
CA ILE A 27 0.92 7.47 9.85
C ILE A 27 -0.37 8.23 10.15
N ALA A 28 -0.27 9.51 10.52
CA ALA A 28 -1.41 10.36 10.82
C ALA A 28 -2.32 10.51 9.60
N LEU A 29 -1.77 10.74 8.41
CA LEU A 29 -2.57 10.85 7.19
C LEU A 29 -3.33 9.56 6.89
N PHE A 30 -2.71 8.40 7.08
CA PHE A 30 -3.39 7.11 6.95
C PHE A 30 -4.58 7.01 7.93
N PHE A 31 -4.32 7.09 9.24
CA PHE A 31 -5.37 6.90 10.25
C PHE A 31 -6.46 7.97 10.22
N VAL A 32 -6.12 9.24 10.00
CA VAL A 32 -7.11 10.31 9.87
C VAL A 32 -8.00 10.08 8.65
N SER A 33 -7.44 9.61 7.53
CA SER A 33 -8.24 9.32 6.34
C SER A 33 -9.19 8.14 6.56
N GLN A 34 -8.73 7.08 7.23
CA GLN A 34 -9.59 5.94 7.62
C GLN A 34 -10.72 6.39 8.57
N PHE A 35 -10.39 7.22 9.57
CA PHE A 35 -11.36 7.74 10.54
C PHE A 35 -12.40 8.63 9.86
N VAL A 36 -12.00 9.58 9.01
CA VAL A 36 -12.95 10.43 8.29
C VAL A 36 -13.83 9.60 7.34
N ALA A 37 -13.26 8.62 6.64
CA ALA A 37 -14.01 7.72 5.77
C ALA A 37 -15.09 6.93 6.53
N SER A 38 -14.82 6.49 7.77
CA SER A 38 -15.82 5.78 8.57
C SER A 38 -17.00 6.67 8.95
N PHE A 39 -16.80 7.95 9.28
CA PHE A 39 -17.90 8.89 9.50
C PHE A 39 -18.74 9.13 8.24
N VAL A 40 -18.11 9.21 7.07
CA VAL A 40 -18.82 9.35 5.80
C VAL A 40 -19.73 8.14 5.56
N VAL A 41 -19.23 6.93 5.80
CA VAL A 41 -20.03 5.70 5.67
C VAL A 41 -21.19 5.66 6.65
N ILE A 42 -20.95 5.98 7.93
CA ILE A 42 -22.01 6.01 8.96
C ILE A 42 -23.10 7.04 8.57
N PHE A 43 -22.69 8.19 8.07
CA PHE A 43 -23.60 9.22 7.59
C PHE A 43 -24.45 8.67 6.42
N VAL A 44 -23.82 8.13 5.38
CA VAL A 44 -24.53 7.57 4.21
C VAL A 44 -25.49 6.45 4.62
N GLN A 45 -25.06 5.53 5.49
CA GLN A 45 -25.90 4.42 5.96
C GLN A 45 -27.16 4.90 6.67
N LYS A 46 -27.09 6.01 7.43
CA LYS A 46 -28.25 6.62 8.09
C LYS A 46 -29.29 7.13 7.09
N PHE A 47 -28.86 7.64 5.93
CA PHE A 47 -29.77 8.11 4.88
C PHE A 47 -30.36 6.98 4.02
N SER A 48 -29.75 5.79 4.03
CA SER A 48 -30.28 4.60 3.38
C SER A 48 -31.43 3.92 4.16
N GLY A 49 -32.05 4.61 5.11
CA GLY A 49 -33.18 4.07 5.89
C GLY A 49 -32.81 2.93 6.85
N GLY A 50 -31.52 2.70 7.11
CA GLY A 50 -31.05 1.59 7.93
C GLY A 50 -31.19 0.21 7.27
N GLU A 51 -31.46 0.16 5.95
CA GLU A 51 -31.41 -1.11 5.22
C GLU A 51 -30.03 -1.77 5.39
N THR A 52 -30.02 -3.09 5.58
CA THR A 52 -28.79 -3.88 5.68
C THR A 52 -28.80 -4.93 4.58
N SER A 53 -28.90 -4.46 3.34
CA SER A 53 -28.67 -5.32 2.17
C SER A 53 -27.17 -5.47 1.92
N GLN A 54 -26.78 -6.63 1.42
CA GLN A 54 -25.37 -6.88 1.10
C GLN A 54 -24.82 -5.99 -0.04
N SER A 55 -25.68 -5.65 -1.01
CA SER A 55 -25.30 -4.72 -2.08
C SER A 55 -25.01 -3.32 -1.51
N LEU A 56 -25.78 -2.91 -0.51
CA LEU A 56 -25.49 -1.68 0.23
C LEU A 56 -24.17 -1.80 0.99
N ASN A 57 -23.89 -2.91 1.68
CA ASN A 57 -22.60 -3.11 2.38
C ASN A 57 -21.39 -3.01 1.44
N THR A 58 -21.48 -3.61 0.24
CA THR A 58 -20.41 -3.51 -0.79
C THR A 58 -20.23 -2.07 -1.26
N SER A 59 -21.33 -1.36 -1.48
CA SER A 59 -21.30 0.05 -1.90
C SER A 59 -20.74 0.95 -0.79
N LEU A 60 -21.10 0.71 0.46
CA LEU A 60 -20.55 1.42 1.63
C LEU A 60 -19.05 1.15 1.79
N GLN A 61 -18.59 -0.09 1.63
CA GLN A 61 -17.17 -0.41 1.66
C GLN A 61 -16.41 0.25 0.51
N PHE A 62 -17.00 0.30 -0.69
CA PHE A 62 -16.41 1.03 -1.81
C PHE A 62 -16.28 2.53 -1.51
N ILE A 63 -17.33 3.16 -0.96
CA ILE A 63 -17.32 4.57 -0.53
C ILE A 63 -16.25 4.81 0.53
N TYR A 64 -16.10 3.90 1.49
CA TYR A 64 -15.04 3.95 2.50
C TYR A 64 -13.66 4.03 1.85
N VAL A 65 -13.33 3.06 0.99
CA VAL A 65 -12.01 2.94 0.35
C VAL A 65 -11.73 4.17 -0.50
N VAL A 66 -12.66 4.57 -1.38
CA VAL A 66 -12.49 5.75 -2.24
C VAL A 66 -12.29 7.01 -1.42
N THR A 67 -13.07 7.21 -0.35
CA THR A 67 -12.96 8.39 0.51
C THR A 67 -11.59 8.44 1.18
N ALA A 68 -11.16 7.33 1.80
CA ALA A 68 -9.86 7.26 2.47
C ALA A 68 -8.71 7.50 1.47
N ASP A 69 -8.77 6.90 0.30
CA ASP A 69 -7.73 7.00 -0.73
C ASP A 69 -7.61 8.40 -1.32
N LEU A 70 -8.75 9.06 -1.60
CA LEU A 70 -8.76 10.44 -2.07
C LEU A 70 -8.21 11.40 -1.02
N LEU A 71 -8.53 11.19 0.26
CA LEU A 71 -7.99 11.99 1.36
C LEU A 71 -6.47 11.81 1.51
N ILE A 72 -5.95 10.59 1.35
CA ILE A 72 -4.51 10.32 1.34
C ILE A 72 -3.84 11.04 0.16
N LEU A 73 -4.35 10.88 -1.06
CA LEU A 73 -3.79 11.52 -2.25
C LEU A 73 -3.81 13.06 -2.12
N PHE A 74 -4.91 13.61 -1.61
CA PHE A 74 -5.05 15.03 -1.32
C PHE A 74 -4.03 15.49 -0.26
N GLY A 75 -3.88 14.76 0.84
CA GLY A 75 -2.93 15.05 1.91
C GLY A 75 -1.49 15.04 1.42
N VAL A 76 -1.08 14.00 0.67
CA VAL A 76 0.25 13.94 0.03
C VAL A 76 0.46 15.12 -0.91
N ARG A 77 -0.51 15.41 -1.78
CA ARG A 77 -0.45 16.55 -2.70
C ARG A 77 -0.27 17.86 -1.95
N MET A 78 -1.01 18.08 -0.87
CA MET A 78 -0.92 19.27 -0.02
C MET A 78 0.46 19.37 0.65
N PHE A 79 0.96 18.30 1.26
CA PHE A 79 2.27 18.28 1.91
C PHE A 79 3.41 18.58 0.93
N LEU A 80 3.34 18.03 -0.28
CA LEU A 80 4.29 18.35 -1.35
C LEU A 80 4.20 19.83 -1.78
N ARG A 81 2.98 20.37 -1.98
CA ARG A 81 2.81 21.79 -2.36
C ARG A 81 3.36 22.75 -1.32
N LYS A 82 3.17 22.47 -0.03
CA LYS A 82 3.73 23.27 1.07
C LYS A 82 5.27 23.32 1.06
N LYS A 83 5.92 22.42 0.32
CA LYS A 83 7.37 22.35 0.13
C LYS A 83 7.80 22.73 -1.30
N GLY A 84 6.90 23.31 -2.11
CA GLY A 84 7.18 23.66 -3.50
C GLY A 84 7.39 22.45 -4.43
N GLN A 85 6.87 21.29 -4.05
CA GLN A 85 7.04 20.02 -4.77
C GLN A 85 5.80 19.56 -5.52
N THR A 86 6.01 18.60 -6.42
CA THR A 86 4.96 18.00 -7.24
C THR A 86 5.01 16.48 -7.14
N LEU A 87 3.97 15.79 -7.59
CA LEU A 87 3.99 14.32 -7.63
C LEU A 87 5.13 13.78 -8.52
N LYS A 88 5.53 14.54 -9.54
CA LYS A 88 6.65 14.15 -10.42
C LYS A 88 7.98 14.10 -9.67
N SER A 89 8.21 14.99 -8.71
CA SER A 89 9.45 14.98 -7.94
C SER A 89 9.56 13.77 -7.01
N VAL A 90 8.43 13.18 -6.60
CA VAL A 90 8.43 11.93 -5.84
C VAL A 90 8.31 10.68 -6.73
N GLY A 91 8.55 10.81 -8.04
CA GLY A 91 8.64 9.67 -8.96
C GLY A 91 7.36 9.29 -9.68
N MET A 92 6.28 10.05 -9.53
CA MET A 92 5.08 9.87 -10.34
C MET A 92 5.42 10.12 -11.81
N SER A 93 5.25 9.09 -12.63
CA SER A 93 5.67 9.09 -14.03
C SER A 93 4.84 8.08 -14.81
N LYS A 94 4.86 8.18 -16.14
CA LYS A 94 4.15 7.23 -17.01
C LYS A 94 4.80 5.85 -16.91
N PRO A 95 4.00 4.76 -16.92
CA PRO A 95 4.54 3.41 -16.98
C PRO A 95 5.30 3.19 -18.30
N GLN A 96 6.36 2.39 -18.23
CA GLN A 96 7.10 1.90 -19.40
C GLN A 96 6.93 0.39 -19.52
N MET A 97 6.99 -0.16 -20.73
CA MET A 97 6.88 -1.60 -20.94
C MET A 97 7.96 -2.40 -20.19
N SER A 98 9.15 -1.81 -20.01
CA SER A 98 10.21 -2.41 -19.19
C SER A 98 9.83 -2.60 -17.72
N ASP A 99 8.84 -1.85 -17.21
CA ASP A 99 8.39 -1.96 -15.82
C ASP A 99 7.63 -3.26 -15.60
N VAL A 100 6.87 -3.72 -16.60
CA VAL A 100 6.13 -4.98 -16.52
C VAL A 100 7.10 -6.14 -16.40
N GLY A 101 8.13 -6.21 -17.26
CA GLY A 101 9.15 -7.26 -17.18
C GLY A 101 9.92 -7.25 -15.86
N LYS A 102 10.30 -6.06 -15.36
CA LYS A 102 10.96 -5.91 -14.06
C LYS A 102 10.05 -6.30 -12.89
N ALA A 103 8.76 -5.95 -12.97
CA ALA A 103 7.77 -6.31 -11.97
C ALA A 103 7.59 -7.83 -11.91
N LEU A 104 7.41 -8.50 -13.05
CA LEU A 104 7.29 -9.97 -13.09
C LEU A 104 8.52 -10.68 -12.51
N LEU A 105 9.73 -10.23 -12.88
CA LEU A 105 10.96 -10.79 -12.31
C LEU A 105 11.06 -10.54 -10.80
N ALA A 106 10.74 -9.33 -10.36
CA ALA A 106 10.73 -8.97 -8.94
C ALA A 106 9.65 -9.73 -8.16
N TYR A 107 8.51 -10.06 -8.79
CA TYR A 107 7.45 -10.88 -8.21
C TYR A 107 7.96 -12.29 -7.90
N ALA A 108 8.68 -12.92 -8.83
CA ALA A 108 9.29 -14.24 -8.58
C ALA A 108 10.27 -14.19 -7.40
N GLY A 109 11.12 -13.17 -7.32
CA GLY A 109 12.02 -12.96 -6.18
C GLY A 109 11.26 -12.72 -4.87
N TYR A 110 10.19 -11.92 -4.90
CA TYR A 110 9.31 -11.69 -3.76
C TYR A 110 8.71 -13.00 -3.23
N LEU A 111 8.19 -13.87 -4.10
CA LEU A 111 7.60 -15.16 -3.68
C LEU A 111 8.61 -16.04 -2.93
N VAL A 112 9.85 -16.14 -3.44
CA VAL A 112 10.92 -16.90 -2.79
C VAL A 112 11.25 -16.31 -1.43
N ILE A 113 11.45 -14.99 -1.35
CA ILE A 113 11.78 -14.32 -0.08
C ILE A 113 10.63 -14.46 0.93
N PHE A 114 9.38 -14.30 0.49
CA PHE A 114 8.20 -14.43 1.34
C PHE A 114 8.05 -15.85 1.88
N MET A 115 8.24 -16.88 1.04
CA MET A 115 8.21 -18.28 1.45
C MET A 115 9.27 -18.57 2.51
N LEU A 116 10.52 -18.17 2.28
CA LEU A 116 11.62 -18.35 3.23
C LEU A 116 11.36 -17.61 4.55
N THR A 117 10.89 -16.36 4.46
CA THR A 117 10.58 -15.54 5.65
C THR A 117 9.46 -16.16 6.47
N THR A 118 8.44 -16.70 5.82
CA THR A 118 7.32 -17.38 6.50
C THR A 118 7.77 -18.66 7.20
N ILE A 119 8.61 -19.48 6.55
CA ILE A 119 9.18 -20.70 7.17
C ILE A 119 10.01 -20.33 8.41
N ILE A 120 10.85 -19.30 8.32
CA ILE A 120 11.67 -18.82 9.43
C ILE A 120 10.78 -18.28 10.56
N ALA A 121 9.77 -17.45 10.22
CA ALA A 121 8.86 -16.87 11.19
C ALA A 121 8.06 -17.95 11.95
N LYS A 122 7.59 -19.00 11.27
CA LYS A 122 6.89 -20.13 11.91
C LYS A 122 7.80 -20.96 12.81
N LYS A 123 9.10 -21.07 12.48
CA LYS A 123 10.10 -21.71 13.36
C LYS A 123 10.37 -20.90 14.63
N ILE A 124 10.45 -19.57 14.51
CA ILE A 124 10.68 -18.65 15.65
C ILE A 124 9.43 -18.53 16.53
N SER A 125 8.24 -18.49 15.90
CA SER A 125 6.95 -18.39 16.57
C SER A 125 6.04 -19.51 16.07
N PRO A 126 6.07 -20.70 16.71
CA PRO A 126 5.21 -21.81 16.33
C PRO A 126 3.71 -21.48 16.44
N SER A 127 3.33 -20.51 17.27
CA SER A 127 1.96 -20.01 17.41
C SER A 127 1.51 -19.08 16.29
N LEU A 128 2.40 -18.66 15.37
CA LEU A 128 2.03 -17.84 14.22
C LEU A 128 0.99 -18.56 13.35
N ASN A 129 -0.20 -17.97 13.23
CA ASN A 129 -1.23 -18.48 12.34
C ASN A 129 -0.97 -18.00 10.91
N VAL A 130 -0.44 -18.88 10.07
CA VAL A 130 -0.15 -18.59 8.66
C VAL A 130 -1.37 -18.73 7.76
N ASP A 131 -2.43 -19.36 8.26
CA ASP A 131 -3.69 -19.59 7.56
C ASP A 131 -4.74 -18.53 7.90
N GLN A 132 -4.40 -17.56 8.75
CA GLN A 132 -5.30 -16.46 9.11
C GLN A 132 -5.62 -15.62 7.88
N GLN A 133 -6.90 -15.54 7.53
CA GLN A 133 -7.37 -14.76 6.38
C GLN A 133 -7.53 -13.28 6.74
N GLN A 134 -7.25 -12.43 5.76
CA GLN A 134 -7.47 -10.99 5.86
C GLN A 134 -8.96 -10.65 5.74
N GLN A 135 -9.48 -9.81 6.63
CA GLN A 135 -10.81 -9.24 6.47
C GLN A 135 -10.78 -8.13 5.40
N LEU A 136 -11.33 -8.38 4.21
CA LEU A 136 -11.27 -7.45 3.08
C LEU A 136 -12.44 -6.45 3.04
N GLY A 137 -13.51 -6.69 3.80
CA GLY A 137 -14.74 -5.88 3.76
C GLY A 137 -15.60 -6.11 2.50
N PHE A 138 -15.20 -7.04 1.63
CA PHE A 138 -15.93 -7.44 0.43
C PHE A 138 -16.22 -8.95 0.48
N GLU A 139 -17.40 -9.36 0.01
CA GLU A 139 -17.78 -10.77 -0.10
C GLU A 139 -17.53 -11.30 -1.52
N ALA A 140 -16.92 -12.48 -1.62
CA ALA A 140 -16.83 -13.22 -2.87
C ALA A 140 -18.22 -13.74 -3.28
N ASN A 141 -18.54 -13.71 -4.59
CA ASN A 141 -19.68 -14.40 -5.22
C ASN A 141 -21.08 -13.76 -5.29
N LYS A 142 -21.29 -12.45 -5.50
CA LYS A 142 -22.68 -11.93 -5.63
C LYS A 142 -22.91 -10.86 -6.70
N GLY A 143 -22.43 -11.12 -7.92
CA GLY A 143 -22.79 -10.35 -9.14
C GLY A 143 -21.66 -9.46 -9.69
N LEU A 144 -21.74 -9.15 -10.99
CA LEU A 144 -20.70 -8.43 -11.72
C LEU A 144 -20.38 -7.06 -11.12
N VAL A 145 -21.40 -6.30 -10.68
CA VAL A 145 -21.21 -4.97 -10.08
C VAL A 145 -20.37 -5.06 -8.80
N ASN A 146 -20.72 -5.96 -7.89
CA ASN A 146 -19.98 -6.14 -6.63
C ASN A 146 -18.54 -6.58 -6.88
N LEU A 147 -18.32 -7.48 -7.86
CA LEU A 147 -16.99 -7.93 -8.26
C LEU A 147 -16.15 -6.77 -8.82
N VAL A 148 -16.73 -5.90 -9.65
CA VAL A 148 -16.06 -4.72 -10.20
C VAL A 148 -15.70 -3.72 -9.09
N LEU A 149 -16.63 -3.44 -8.16
CA LEU A 149 -16.36 -2.53 -7.03
C LEU A 149 -15.25 -3.07 -6.12
N ALA A 150 -15.27 -4.36 -5.81
CA ALA A 150 -14.22 -5.01 -5.03
C ALA A 150 -12.87 -4.99 -5.78
N GLY A 151 -12.87 -5.30 -7.09
CA GLY A 151 -11.68 -5.28 -7.92
C GLY A 151 -11.02 -3.89 -7.99
N ILE A 152 -11.82 -2.83 -8.19
CA ILE A 152 -11.31 -1.45 -8.15
C ILE A 152 -10.68 -1.16 -6.76
N SER A 153 -11.38 -1.52 -5.69
CA SER A 153 -10.99 -1.22 -4.31
C SER A 153 -9.77 -2.01 -3.81
N LEU A 154 -9.54 -3.21 -4.34
CA LEU A 154 -8.48 -4.10 -3.86
C LEU A 154 -7.28 -4.16 -4.81
N VAL A 155 -7.49 -3.96 -6.11
CA VAL A 155 -6.46 -4.20 -7.14
C VAL A 155 -5.95 -2.91 -7.76
N ILE A 156 -6.80 -1.89 -7.93
CA ILE A 156 -6.46 -0.68 -8.69
C ILE A 156 -6.10 0.48 -7.78
N LEU A 157 -6.99 0.83 -6.85
CA LEU A 157 -6.79 2.00 -5.99
C LEU A 157 -5.62 1.85 -5.01
N PRO A 158 -5.46 0.71 -4.28
CA PRO A 158 -4.42 0.60 -3.26
C PRO A 158 -3.01 0.77 -3.83
N PRO A 159 -2.60 0.11 -4.93
CA PRO A 159 -1.27 0.36 -5.52
C PRO A 159 -1.04 1.83 -5.87
N ILE A 160 -2.04 2.54 -6.38
CA ILE A 160 -1.87 3.96 -6.74
C ILE A 160 -1.63 4.81 -5.48
N VAL A 161 -2.45 4.61 -4.46
CA VAL A 161 -2.47 5.45 -3.26
C VAL A 161 -1.32 5.10 -2.33
N GLU A 162 -1.16 3.82 -2.03
CA GLU A 162 -0.14 3.31 -1.11
C GLU A 162 1.27 3.51 -1.66
N GLU A 163 1.51 3.28 -2.96
CA GLU A 163 2.84 3.59 -3.53
C GLU A 163 3.11 5.10 -3.53
N THR A 164 2.10 5.93 -3.76
CA THR A 164 2.25 7.40 -3.71
C THR A 164 2.58 7.88 -2.30
N LEU A 165 1.93 7.33 -1.27
CA LEU A 165 2.18 7.66 0.12
C LEU A 165 3.52 7.08 0.62
N CYS A 166 3.73 5.79 0.45
CA CYS A 166 4.87 5.08 1.03
C CYS A 166 6.15 5.28 0.22
N ARG A 167 6.13 5.08 -1.12
CA ARG A 167 7.36 5.14 -1.94
C ARG A 167 7.57 6.53 -2.53
N GLY A 168 6.48 7.22 -2.82
CA GLY A 168 6.49 8.61 -3.25
C GLY A 168 6.90 9.50 -2.09
N TYR A 169 6.00 9.73 -1.15
CA TYR A 169 6.20 10.71 -0.08
C TYR A 169 7.20 10.25 1.01
N LEU A 170 6.92 9.14 1.70
CA LEU A 170 7.72 8.68 2.84
C LEU A 170 9.14 8.25 2.43
N TYR A 171 9.28 7.32 1.49
CA TYR A 171 10.58 6.78 1.09
C TYR A 171 11.48 7.86 0.47
N THR A 172 10.97 8.67 -0.47
CA THR A 172 11.76 9.76 -1.09
C THR A 172 12.23 10.75 -0.02
N GLY A 173 11.38 11.06 0.96
CA GLY A 173 11.76 11.93 2.07
C GLY A 173 12.81 11.32 2.99
N LEU A 174 12.69 10.04 3.35
CA LEU A 174 13.72 9.34 4.14
C LEU A 174 15.05 9.25 3.38
N ARG A 175 14.98 8.90 2.09
CA ARG A 175 16.14 8.73 1.20
C ARG A 175 16.92 10.02 0.96
N SER A 176 16.29 11.18 1.17
CA SER A 176 16.96 12.49 1.15
C SER A 176 17.93 12.72 2.30
N ARG A 177 17.84 11.91 3.37
CA ARG A 177 18.68 12.04 4.58
C ARG A 177 19.43 10.77 4.92
N TYR A 178 18.85 9.62 4.60
CA TYR A 178 19.39 8.32 4.94
C TYR A 178 19.78 7.54 3.68
N LYS A 179 20.65 6.55 3.88
CA LYS A 179 21.00 5.59 2.83
C LYS A 179 19.79 4.69 2.51
N ILE A 180 19.93 3.90 1.43
CA ILE A 180 18.88 3.00 0.92
C ILE A 180 18.34 2.08 2.02
N ILE A 181 19.23 1.37 2.73
CA ILE A 181 18.85 0.33 3.71
C ILE A 181 17.94 0.88 4.83
N PRO A 182 18.35 1.88 5.64
CA PRO A 182 17.47 2.42 6.69
C PRO A 182 16.17 3.01 6.13
N SER A 183 16.22 3.68 4.96
CA SER A 183 15.01 4.22 4.32
C SER A 183 14.04 3.11 3.92
N ALA A 184 14.56 2.01 3.38
CA ALA A 184 13.78 0.84 2.97
C ALA A 184 13.15 0.16 4.19
N ILE A 185 13.94 -0.11 5.23
CA ILE A 185 13.47 -0.76 6.46
C ILE A 185 12.37 0.06 7.13
N ILE A 186 12.59 1.36 7.35
CA ILE A 186 11.60 2.24 8.00
C ILE A 186 10.31 2.30 7.17
N THR A 187 10.42 2.48 5.86
CA THR A 187 9.25 2.50 4.96
C THR A 187 8.48 1.18 5.04
N SER A 188 9.18 0.04 5.00
CA SER A 188 8.57 -1.29 5.07
C SER A 188 7.93 -1.58 6.41
N ILE A 189 8.52 -1.14 7.53
CA ILE A 189 7.90 -1.27 8.87
C ILE A 189 6.60 -0.47 8.93
N VAL A 190 6.62 0.79 8.51
CA VAL A 190 5.43 1.65 8.51
C VAL A 190 4.31 1.04 7.66
N PHE A 191 4.65 0.54 6.46
CA PHE A 191 3.69 -0.05 5.55
C PHE A 191 3.12 -1.39 6.06
N ALA A 192 3.98 -2.28 6.58
CA ALA A 192 3.58 -3.55 7.18
C ALA A 192 2.69 -3.37 8.42
N SER A 193 2.97 -2.36 9.25
CA SER A 193 2.19 -2.09 10.45
C SER A 193 0.74 -1.76 10.12
N ALA A 194 0.49 -1.03 9.02
CA ALA A 194 -0.86 -0.72 8.57
C ALA A 194 -1.68 -1.97 8.19
N HIS A 195 -1.03 -3.11 7.94
CA HIS A 195 -1.64 -4.37 7.53
C HIS A 195 -1.89 -5.36 8.69
N LEU A 196 -1.61 -4.97 9.94
CA LEU A 196 -1.88 -5.79 11.13
C LEU A 196 -3.38 -5.93 11.45
N GLN A 197 -4.26 -5.21 10.75
CA GLN A 197 -5.71 -5.17 11.00
C GLN A 197 -6.07 -4.77 12.44
N PHE A 198 -5.46 -3.69 12.94
CA PHE A 198 -5.80 -3.11 14.24
C PHE A 198 -7.31 -2.86 14.37
N GLY A 199 -7.92 -3.32 15.46
CA GLY A 199 -9.34 -3.09 15.75
C GLY A 199 -10.32 -4.02 15.01
N SER A 200 -9.85 -5.06 14.31
CA SER A 200 -10.69 -6.02 13.55
C SER A 200 -11.46 -7.04 14.40
N ASN A 201 -11.53 -6.87 15.73
CA ASN A 201 -12.03 -7.85 16.70
C ASN A 201 -11.40 -9.25 16.59
N ALA A 202 -10.28 -9.38 15.87
CA ALA A 202 -9.48 -10.59 15.70
C ALA A 202 -8.04 -10.36 16.20
N PRO A 203 -7.27 -11.43 16.45
CA PRO A 203 -5.83 -11.30 16.68
C PRO A 203 -5.14 -10.55 15.54
N LEU A 204 -4.05 -9.83 15.86
CA LEU A 204 -3.26 -9.10 14.86
C LEU A 204 -2.84 -10.03 13.72
N LEU A 205 -3.05 -9.57 12.49
CA LEU A 205 -2.78 -10.33 11.28
C LEU A 205 -1.28 -10.31 10.93
N TRP A 206 -0.47 -10.99 11.74
CA TRP A 206 0.99 -11.00 11.62
C TRP A 206 1.48 -11.52 10.27
N ILE A 207 0.80 -12.53 9.69
CA ILE A 207 1.17 -13.08 8.39
C ILE A 207 1.04 -12.02 7.28
N ALA A 208 0.00 -11.18 7.30
CA ALA A 208 -0.13 -10.09 6.33
C ALA A 208 0.92 -9.00 6.56
N ALA A 209 1.28 -8.70 7.80
CA ALA A 209 2.36 -7.76 8.09
C ALA A 209 3.72 -8.27 7.58
N ILE A 210 4.04 -9.57 7.75
CA ILE A 210 5.24 -10.19 7.23
C ILE A 210 5.25 -10.16 5.69
N ASP A 211 4.15 -10.56 5.06
CA ASP A 211 3.95 -10.50 3.61
C ASP A 211 4.22 -9.08 3.08
N THR A 212 3.53 -8.11 3.67
CA THR A 212 3.60 -6.70 3.29
C THR A 212 4.99 -6.11 3.51
N PHE A 213 5.68 -6.50 4.59
CA PHE A 213 7.06 -6.07 4.85
C PHE A 213 8.01 -6.54 3.75
N VAL A 214 7.93 -7.83 3.38
CA VAL A 214 8.76 -8.43 2.32
C VAL A 214 8.44 -7.80 0.97
N LEU A 215 7.16 -7.69 0.62
CA LEU A 215 6.70 -7.02 -0.59
C LEU A 215 7.26 -5.59 -0.65
N SER A 216 7.22 -4.86 0.46
CA SER A 216 7.71 -3.49 0.51
C SER A 216 9.19 -3.33 0.23
N LEU A 217 10.03 -4.24 0.72
CA LEU A 217 11.46 -4.23 0.40
C LEU A 217 11.69 -4.38 -1.10
N VAL A 218 10.93 -5.26 -1.75
CA VAL A 218 11.00 -5.49 -3.20
C VAL A 218 10.49 -4.29 -3.99
N LEU A 219 9.39 -3.66 -3.53
CA LEU A 219 8.84 -2.45 -4.15
C LEU A 219 9.80 -1.26 -4.02
N VAL A 220 10.50 -1.12 -2.89
CA VAL A 220 11.57 -0.12 -2.70
C VAL A 220 12.75 -0.41 -3.63
N TYR A 221 13.13 -1.67 -3.79
CA TYR A 221 14.17 -2.05 -4.75
C TYR A 221 13.80 -1.64 -6.19
N LEU A 222 12.56 -1.92 -6.63
CA LEU A 222 12.07 -1.48 -7.94
C LEU A 222 12.06 0.04 -8.07
N ARG A 223 11.64 0.74 -7.02
CA ARG A 223 11.63 2.20 -6.95
C ARG A 223 13.04 2.79 -7.15
N GLU A 224 14.05 2.25 -6.47
CA GLU A 224 15.45 2.67 -6.60
C GLU A 224 16.04 2.33 -7.99
N LYS A 225 15.74 1.15 -8.52
CA LYS A 225 16.25 0.72 -9.82
C LYS A 225 15.67 1.49 -11.00
N THR A 226 14.40 1.89 -10.90
CA THR A 226 13.69 2.53 -12.01
C THR A 226 13.60 4.05 -11.87
N GLY A 227 13.73 4.58 -10.66
CA GLY A 227 13.46 5.97 -10.36
C GLY A 227 12.00 6.36 -10.57
N ARG A 228 11.08 5.39 -10.68
CA ARG A 228 9.66 5.60 -11.02
C ARG A 228 8.73 4.84 -10.07
N LEU A 229 7.58 5.42 -9.74
CA LEU A 229 6.56 4.75 -8.93
C LEU A 229 5.79 3.69 -9.72
N ALA A 230 5.66 3.88 -11.04
CA ALA A 230 4.90 2.99 -11.90
C ALA A 230 5.35 1.53 -11.82
N ALA A 231 6.66 1.26 -11.70
CA ALA A 231 7.16 -0.11 -11.55
C ALA A 231 6.70 -0.78 -10.25
N SER A 232 6.71 -0.04 -9.14
CA SER A 232 6.19 -0.52 -7.85
C SER A 232 4.67 -0.70 -7.92
N MET A 233 3.95 0.25 -8.51
CA MET A 233 2.48 0.17 -8.68
C MET A 233 2.06 -1.04 -9.51
N ILE A 234 2.79 -1.35 -10.59
CA ILE A 234 2.52 -2.51 -11.44
C ILE A 234 2.76 -3.81 -10.67
N LEU A 235 3.90 -3.95 -9.97
CA LEU A 235 4.17 -5.16 -9.17
C LEU A 235 3.10 -5.36 -8.09
N HIS A 236 2.78 -4.30 -7.36
CA HIS A 236 1.78 -4.35 -6.30
C HIS A 236 0.39 -4.68 -6.87
N GLY A 237 -0.01 -4.05 -7.97
CA GLY A 237 -1.26 -4.38 -8.68
C GLY A 237 -1.30 -5.82 -9.19
N ILE A 238 -0.19 -6.36 -9.70
CA ILE A 238 -0.08 -7.78 -10.10
C ILE A 238 -0.32 -8.70 -8.89
N LYS A 239 0.34 -8.43 -7.76
CA LYS A 239 0.15 -9.22 -6.52
C LYS A 239 -1.31 -9.19 -6.09
N ASN A 240 -1.93 -8.00 -6.07
CA ASN A 240 -3.31 -7.86 -5.65
C ASN A 240 -4.28 -8.51 -6.65
N MET A 241 -4.01 -8.42 -7.95
CA MET A 241 -4.82 -9.08 -8.98
C MET A 241 -4.79 -10.60 -8.83
N ILE A 242 -3.63 -11.18 -8.56
CA ILE A 242 -3.49 -12.63 -8.33
C ILE A 242 -4.27 -13.03 -7.09
N ALA A 243 -4.08 -12.34 -5.97
CA ALA A 243 -4.81 -12.60 -4.73
C ALA A 243 -6.33 -12.45 -4.91
N PHE A 244 -6.77 -11.37 -5.57
CA PHE A 244 -8.18 -11.14 -5.90
C PHE A 244 -8.75 -12.25 -6.77
N SER A 245 -8.05 -12.68 -7.81
CA SER A 245 -8.51 -13.75 -8.70
C SER A 245 -8.66 -15.07 -7.94
N LEU A 246 -7.70 -15.41 -7.08
CA LEU A 246 -7.78 -16.60 -6.24
C LEU A 246 -8.99 -16.53 -5.30
N LEU A 247 -9.20 -15.41 -4.61
CA LEU A 247 -10.22 -15.28 -3.57
C LEU A 247 -11.65 -15.02 -4.09
N PHE A 248 -11.81 -14.35 -5.24
CA PHE A 248 -13.12 -13.88 -5.72
C PHE A 248 -13.58 -14.58 -7.01
N ILE A 249 -12.68 -15.25 -7.74
CA ILE A 249 -12.99 -15.91 -9.01
C ILE A 249 -12.87 -17.42 -8.89
N PHE A 250 -11.77 -17.93 -8.33
CA PHE A 250 -11.46 -19.36 -8.31
C PHE A 250 -11.88 -20.09 -7.03
N MET A 251 -11.65 -19.49 -5.86
CA MET A 251 -12.16 -20.00 -4.60
C MET A 251 -13.59 -19.49 -4.45
N LYS A 252 -14.56 -20.30 -4.92
CA LYS A 252 -15.98 -20.05 -4.68
C LYS A 252 -16.40 -20.58 -3.32
#